data_AF-A0A7C7WSN3-F1
#
_entry.id   AF-A0A7C7WSN3-F1
#
_cell.length_a   1.000
_cell.length_b   1.000
_cell.length_c   1.000
_cell.angle_alpha   90.00
_cell.angle_beta   90.00
_cell.angle_gamma   90.00
#
_symmetry.space_group_name_H-M   'P 1'
#
loop_
_entity.id
_entity.type
_entity.pdbx_description
1 polymer ?
#
loop_
_entity_poly.entity_id
_entity_poly.type
_entity_poly.pdbx_seq_one_letter_code
_entity_poly.pdbx_strand_id
1 'polypeptide(L)'
;AATNAISDIYAMGGTPMMAISIFGWPIEKLSVDIAREVIDGGRSVCRDAGIVLAGGHSIDSPEPIFGLAVTGRVQISYLKENSKARVGDKIFLTKPIGIGILTTAQKQNKIMDKDRVRAVNTMCQLNSVGPKVARIDGVNAITDVTGFGLAGHLLEVCIGSNVAATIDYDSIPVLPNTVKYLNQGCSPGGARRNFESYGSNINKLSPHRRS
;
A
#
# COMPACT_ATOMS: atom_id res chain seq x y z
N ALA A 1 2.67 7.95 -4.40
CA ALA A 1 2.21 7.35 -5.67
C ALA A 1 3.24 6.38 -6.25
N ALA A 2 4.44 6.84 -6.64
CA ALA A 2 5.48 5.99 -7.22
C ALA A 2 5.80 4.73 -6.40
N THR A 3 6.04 4.88 -5.09
CA THR A 3 6.33 3.73 -4.19
C THR A 3 5.20 2.70 -4.20
N ASN A 4 3.95 3.16 -4.28
CA ASN A 4 2.78 2.28 -4.33
C ASN A 4 2.73 1.52 -5.65
N ALA A 5 2.90 2.19 -6.80
CA ALA A 5 2.88 1.53 -8.11
C ALA A 5 4.00 0.50 -8.29
N ILE A 6 5.17 0.72 -7.67
CA ILE A 6 6.28 -0.24 -7.69
C ILE A 6 6.02 -1.42 -6.73
N SER A 7 5.17 -1.24 -5.71
CA SER A 7 4.88 -2.24 -4.67
C SER A 7 4.38 -3.56 -5.26
N ASP A 8 3.50 -3.50 -6.27
CA ASP A 8 2.94 -4.68 -6.93
C ASP A 8 4.02 -5.58 -7.55
N ILE A 9 5.04 -4.98 -8.16
CA ILE A 9 6.18 -5.74 -8.72
C ILE A 9 6.91 -6.51 -7.61
N TYR A 10 7.12 -5.87 -6.45
CA TYR A 10 7.77 -6.52 -5.32
C TYR A 10 6.89 -7.60 -4.67
N ALA A 11 5.57 -7.39 -4.61
CA ALA A 11 4.62 -8.37 -4.07
C ALA A 11 4.61 -9.67 -4.89
N MET A 12 4.83 -9.59 -6.20
CA MET A 12 4.98 -10.77 -7.07
C MET A 12 6.36 -11.45 -6.97
N GLY A 13 7.25 -10.96 -6.10
CA GLY A 13 8.65 -11.40 -6.01
C GLY A 13 9.57 -10.84 -7.11
N GLY A 14 9.07 -9.88 -7.89
CA GLY A 14 9.76 -9.30 -9.04
C GLY A 14 10.66 -8.12 -8.70
N THR A 15 11.65 -7.90 -9.56
CA THR A 15 12.51 -6.71 -9.52
C THR A 15 12.04 -5.72 -10.58
N PRO A 16 11.78 -4.45 -10.23
CA PRO A 16 11.38 -3.45 -11.21
C PRO A 16 12.53 -3.15 -12.18
N MET A 17 12.20 -2.80 -13.42
CA MET A 17 13.17 -2.51 -14.48
C MET A 17 13.06 -1.08 -14.99
N MET A 18 11.84 -0.61 -15.21
CA MET A 18 11.56 0.75 -15.68
C MET A 18 10.15 1.17 -15.29
N ALA A 19 9.92 2.48 -15.29
CA ALA A 19 8.59 3.04 -15.13
C ALA A 19 8.37 4.19 -16.11
N ILE A 20 7.12 4.40 -16.51
CA ILE A 20 6.66 5.60 -17.21
C ILE A 20 5.59 6.30 -16.37
N SER A 21 5.57 7.63 -16.39
CA SER A 21 4.58 8.40 -15.62
C SER A 21 3.23 8.44 -16.31
N ILE A 22 2.17 8.32 -15.51
CA ILE A 22 0.80 8.65 -15.86
C ILE A 22 0.45 9.93 -15.11
N PHE A 23 0.19 11.01 -15.83
CA PHE A 23 0.02 12.34 -15.23
C PHE A 23 -1.21 13.07 -15.78
N GLY A 24 -2.04 13.58 -14.88
CA GLY A 24 -3.15 14.49 -15.20
C GLY A 24 -3.01 15.72 -14.31
N TRP A 25 -3.10 16.92 -14.88
CA TRP A 25 -2.85 18.14 -14.11
C TRP A 25 -3.82 19.27 -14.49
N PRO A 26 -4.48 19.93 -13.52
CA PRO A 26 -5.36 21.07 -13.80
C PRO A 26 -4.52 22.32 -14.01
N ILE A 27 -4.12 22.59 -15.26
CA ILE A 27 -3.19 23.68 -15.60
C ILE A 27 -3.72 25.07 -15.21
N GLU A 28 -5.04 25.23 -15.13
CA GLU A 28 -5.69 26.47 -14.72
C GLU A 28 -5.77 26.65 -13.20
N LYS A 29 -5.61 25.57 -12.40
CA LYS A 29 -5.80 25.60 -10.94
C LYS A 29 -4.49 25.42 -10.16
N LEU A 30 -3.51 24.70 -10.72
CA LEU A 30 -2.26 24.38 -10.05
C LEU A 30 -1.07 24.71 -10.95
N SER A 31 -0.04 25.33 -10.38
CA SER A 31 1.13 25.77 -11.15
C SER A 31 1.94 24.59 -11.70
N VAL A 32 2.67 24.86 -12.78
CA VAL A 32 3.61 23.91 -13.40
C VAL A 32 4.78 23.58 -12.47
N ASP A 33 5.15 24.49 -11.57
CA ASP A 33 6.24 24.24 -10.62
C ASP A 33 5.86 23.16 -9.60
N ILE A 34 4.61 23.15 -9.12
CA ILE A 34 4.10 22.06 -8.27
C ILE A 34 4.06 20.74 -9.06
N ALA A 35 3.68 20.78 -10.35
CA ALA A 35 3.71 19.59 -11.20
C ALA A 35 5.13 19.00 -11.30
N ARG A 36 6.15 19.85 -11.45
CA ARG A 36 7.56 19.44 -11.47
C ARG A 36 7.97 18.77 -10.16
N GLU A 37 7.61 19.34 -9.02
CA GLU A 37 7.91 18.74 -7.72
C GLU A 37 7.30 17.33 -7.56
N VAL A 38 6.07 17.12 -8.03
CA VAL A 38 5.42 15.80 -8.01
C VAL A 38 6.19 14.79 -8.87
N ILE A 39 6.56 15.18 -10.09
CA ILE A 39 7.33 14.34 -11.02
C ILE A 39 8.72 14.03 -10.43
N ASP A 40 9.38 15.02 -9.83
CA ASP A 40 10.70 14.87 -9.22
C ASP A 40 10.66 13.94 -8.00
N GLY A 41 9.61 14.02 -7.19
CA GLY A 41 9.36 13.05 -6.13
C GLY A 41 9.19 11.62 -6.68
N GLY A 42 8.45 11.46 -7.78
CA GLY A 42 8.34 10.19 -8.49
C GLY A 42 9.69 9.67 -9.01
N ARG A 43 10.48 10.55 -9.64
CA ARG A 43 11.81 10.23 -10.15
C ARG A 43 12.77 9.82 -9.02
N SER A 44 12.69 10.48 -7.86
CA SER A 44 13.48 10.13 -6.68
C SER A 44 13.20 8.70 -6.23
N VAL A 45 11.92 8.32 -6.14
CA VAL A 45 11.54 6.95 -5.75
C VAL A 45 11.99 5.92 -6.79
N CYS A 46 11.87 6.22 -8.09
CA CYS A 46 12.40 5.35 -9.14
C CYS A 46 13.91 5.13 -8.97
N ARG A 47 14.67 6.20 -8.69
CA ARG A 47 16.11 6.11 -8.42
C ARG A 47 16.41 5.24 -7.19
N ASP A 48 15.65 5.39 -6.11
CA ASP A 48 15.80 4.57 -4.90
C ASP A 48 15.47 3.08 -5.17
N ALA A 49 14.58 2.81 -6.13
CA ALA A 49 14.26 1.47 -6.61
C ALA A 49 15.26 0.94 -7.66
N GLY A 50 16.27 1.73 -8.04
CA GLY A 50 17.28 1.36 -9.04
C GLY A 50 16.76 1.34 -10.48
N ILE A 51 15.69 2.08 -10.78
CA ILE A 51 15.07 2.15 -12.11
C ILE A 51 15.00 3.58 -12.64
N VAL A 52 14.87 3.71 -13.97
CA VAL A 52 14.69 5.01 -14.62
C VAL A 52 13.19 5.31 -14.76
N LEU A 53 12.81 6.57 -14.51
CA LEU A 53 11.54 7.13 -14.96
C LEU A 53 11.68 7.56 -16.44
N ALA A 54 11.31 6.68 -17.35
CA ALA A 54 11.56 6.78 -18.80
C ALA A 54 10.51 7.65 -19.52
N GLY A 55 10.30 8.87 -19.04
CA GLY A 55 9.25 9.77 -19.54
C GLY A 55 7.86 9.32 -19.10
N GLY A 56 6.86 9.53 -19.97
CA GLY A 56 5.47 9.19 -19.71
C GLY A 56 4.51 10.02 -20.54
N HIS A 57 3.23 10.02 -20.15
CA HIS A 57 2.20 10.79 -20.81
C HIS A 57 1.47 11.69 -19.82
N SER A 58 1.16 12.91 -20.25
CA SER A 58 0.47 13.93 -19.48
C SER A 58 -0.76 14.44 -20.20
N ILE A 59 -1.86 14.64 -19.48
CA ILE A 59 -3.09 15.27 -19.98
C ILE A 59 -3.49 16.44 -19.09
N ASP A 60 -4.20 17.41 -19.67
CA ASP A 60 -4.97 18.35 -18.86
C ASP A 60 -6.13 17.60 -18.19
N SER A 61 -6.35 17.85 -16.90
CA SER A 61 -7.36 17.13 -16.12
C SER A 61 -7.93 18.03 -15.03
N PRO A 62 -9.26 17.99 -14.77
CA PRO A 62 -9.88 18.80 -13.72
C PRO A 62 -9.33 18.57 -12.31
N GLU A 63 -8.75 17.39 -12.06
CA GLU A 63 -8.14 16.96 -10.79
C GLU A 63 -6.71 16.46 -11.00
N PRO A 64 -5.79 16.64 -10.03
CA PRO A 64 -4.43 16.14 -10.13
C PRO A 64 -4.39 14.62 -10.03
N ILE A 65 -3.79 13.97 -11.03
CA ILE A 65 -3.61 12.51 -11.12
C ILE A 65 -2.12 12.24 -11.31
N PHE A 66 -1.56 11.38 -10.47
CA PHE A 66 -0.19 10.91 -10.65
C PHE A 66 -0.04 9.44 -10.28
N GLY A 67 0.54 8.68 -11.19
CA GLY A 67 0.85 7.26 -11.03
C GLY A 67 1.99 6.85 -11.95
N LEU A 68 2.37 5.58 -11.88
CA LEU A 68 3.36 4.98 -12.76
C LEU A 68 2.77 3.72 -13.39
N ALA A 69 3.09 3.47 -14.66
CA ALA A 69 3.09 2.11 -15.19
C ALA A 69 4.51 1.56 -15.03
N VAL A 70 4.63 0.43 -14.33
CA VAL A 70 5.92 -0.16 -13.95
C VAL A 70 6.07 -1.51 -14.62
N THR A 71 7.22 -1.75 -15.24
CA THR A 71 7.59 -3.05 -15.78
C THR A 71 8.65 -3.68 -14.87
N GLY A 72 8.46 -4.94 -14.53
CA GLY A 72 9.41 -5.72 -13.73
C GLY A 72 9.66 -7.10 -14.33
N ARG A 73 10.58 -7.83 -13.72
CA ARG A 73 10.91 -9.20 -14.08
C ARG A 73 11.02 -10.09 -12.86
N VAL A 74 10.70 -11.37 -13.03
CA VAL A 74 10.86 -12.40 -12.00
C VAL A 74 11.19 -13.72 -12.68
N GLN A 75 12.02 -14.54 -12.05
CA GLN A 75 12.20 -15.92 -12.49
C GLN A 75 10.97 -16.72 -12.08
N ILE A 76 10.40 -17.53 -12.99
CA ILE A 76 9.12 -18.22 -12.75
C ILE A 76 9.14 -19.05 -11.46
N SER A 77 10.26 -19.69 -11.11
CA SER A 77 10.43 -20.44 -9.86
C SER A 77 10.30 -19.60 -8.58
N TYR A 78 10.48 -18.28 -8.69
CA TYR A 78 10.37 -17.32 -7.59
C TYR A 78 9.17 -16.39 -7.73
N LEU A 79 8.31 -16.59 -8.74
CA LEU A 79 7.05 -15.88 -8.84
C LEU A 79 6.18 -16.25 -7.63
N LYS A 80 5.67 -15.23 -6.94
CA LYS A 80 4.73 -15.42 -5.83
C LYS A 80 3.38 -14.89 -6.24
N GLU A 81 2.38 -15.72 -6.06
CA GLU A 81 0.97 -15.37 -6.20
C GLU A 81 0.37 -15.20 -4.79
N ASN A 82 -0.70 -14.43 -4.69
CA ASN A 82 -1.47 -14.31 -3.45
C ASN A 82 -2.42 -15.52 -3.23
N SER A 83 -2.54 -16.43 -4.20
CA SER A 83 -3.50 -17.56 -4.24
C SER A 83 -2.91 -18.93 -3.87
N LYS A 84 -1.69 -18.95 -3.30
CA LYS A 84 -0.94 -20.20 -3.06
C LYS A 84 -0.65 -20.47 -1.58
N ALA A 85 -1.29 -19.76 -0.66
CA ALA A 85 -1.15 -19.98 0.77
C ALA A 85 -1.62 -21.39 1.17
N ARG A 86 -1.09 -21.92 2.27
CA ARG A 86 -1.37 -23.28 2.74
C ARG A 86 -1.76 -23.29 4.21
N VAL A 87 -2.56 -24.30 4.58
CA VAL A 87 -2.84 -24.56 6.00
C VAL A 87 -1.53 -24.82 6.74
N GLY A 88 -1.33 -24.13 7.86
CA GLY A 88 -0.09 -24.19 8.65
C GLY A 88 0.83 -23.00 8.42
N ASP A 89 0.61 -22.20 7.38
CA ASP A 89 1.39 -20.99 7.11
C ASP A 89 1.28 -19.97 8.26
N LYS A 90 2.37 -19.20 8.43
CA LYS A 90 2.41 -18.05 9.35
C LYS A 90 2.28 -16.75 8.56
N ILE A 91 1.59 -15.79 9.14
CA ILE A 91 1.31 -14.49 8.52
C ILE A 91 2.32 -13.47 9.06
N PHE A 92 2.99 -12.77 8.16
CA PHE A 92 3.94 -11.70 8.49
C PHE A 92 3.55 -10.42 7.78
N LEU A 93 3.83 -9.29 8.44
CA LEU A 93 3.59 -7.96 7.88
C LEU A 93 4.86 -7.12 7.98
N THR A 94 5.29 -6.53 6.87
CA THR A 94 6.56 -5.80 6.78
C THR A 94 6.46 -4.32 7.15
N LYS A 95 5.25 -3.78 7.22
CA LYS A 95 4.98 -2.39 7.59
C LYS A 95 3.78 -2.29 8.52
N PRO A 96 3.79 -1.37 9.49
CA PRO A 96 2.63 -1.17 10.36
C PRO A 96 1.43 -0.61 9.58
N ILE A 97 0.22 -0.99 9.99
CA ILE A 97 -1.04 -0.43 9.47
C ILE A 97 -1.39 0.92 10.14
N GLY A 98 -2.44 1.60 9.65
CA GLY A 98 -2.96 2.83 10.24
C GLY A 98 -2.72 4.11 9.43
N ILE A 99 -2.12 4.01 8.24
CA ILE A 99 -1.90 5.16 7.34
C ILE A 99 -3.20 5.91 7.02
N GLY A 100 -4.30 5.20 6.75
CA GLY A 100 -5.60 5.82 6.46
C GLY A 100 -6.12 6.70 7.60
N ILE A 101 -5.85 6.30 8.85
CA ILE A 101 -6.26 7.04 10.05
C ILE A 101 -5.41 8.31 10.20
N LEU A 102 -4.08 8.19 10.06
CA LEU A 102 -3.18 9.35 10.15
C LEU A 102 -3.44 10.35 9.02
N THR A 103 -3.62 9.89 7.78
CA THR A 103 -3.95 10.78 6.65
C THR A 103 -5.32 11.43 6.82
N THR A 104 -6.29 10.76 7.44
CA THR A 104 -7.58 11.38 7.81
C THR A 104 -7.41 12.43 8.90
N ALA A 105 -6.58 12.17 9.92
CA ALA A 105 -6.24 13.17 10.94
C ALA A 105 -5.54 14.39 10.32
N GLN A 106 -4.70 14.20 9.30
CA GLN A 106 -4.10 15.30 8.54
C GLN A 106 -5.15 16.13 7.80
N LYS A 107 -6.08 15.47 7.09
CA LYS A 107 -7.19 16.16 6.40
C LYS A 107 -8.08 16.96 7.36
N GLN A 108 -8.20 16.51 8.61
CA GLN A 108 -8.96 17.19 9.66
C GLN A 108 -8.12 18.20 10.48
N ASN A 109 -6.86 18.46 10.11
CA ASN A 109 -5.93 19.33 10.85
C ASN A 109 -5.70 18.92 12.33
N LYS A 110 -5.81 17.62 12.65
CA LYS A 110 -5.64 17.05 14.00
C LYS A 110 -4.30 16.33 14.20
N ILE A 111 -3.56 16.06 13.12
CA ILE A 111 -2.32 15.30 13.17
C ILE A 111 -1.17 16.10 13.79
N MET A 112 -0.34 15.45 14.60
CA MET A 112 0.94 16.02 15.04
C MET A 112 2.00 15.87 13.94
N ASP A 113 2.88 16.86 13.76
CA ASP A 113 3.92 16.85 12.73
C ASP A 113 4.79 15.59 12.75
N LYS A 114 5.16 15.11 13.94
CA LYS A 114 5.93 13.85 14.10
C LYS A 114 5.24 12.63 13.50
N ASP A 115 3.91 12.56 13.62
CA ASP A 115 3.12 11.44 13.10
C ASP A 115 2.88 11.62 11.59
N ARG A 116 2.76 12.87 11.11
CA ARG A 116 2.71 13.17 9.67
C ARG A 116 3.99 12.71 8.97
N VAL A 117 5.15 13.10 9.49
CA VAL A 117 6.46 12.69 8.95
C VAL A 117 6.60 11.17 8.99
N ARG A 118 6.19 10.53 10.09
CA ARG A 118 6.22 9.06 10.19
C ARG A 118 5.33 8.39 9.13
N ALA A 119 4.11 8.88 8.92
CA ALA A 119 3.21 8.33 7.90
C ALA A 119 3.82 8.46 6.49
N VAL A 120 4.40 9.62 6.16
CA VAL A 120 5.10 9.84 4.89
C VAL A 120 6.27 8.87 4.74
N ASN A 121 7.13 8.76 5.74
CA ASN A 121 8.29 7.85 5.69
C ASN A 121 7.86 6.38 5.50
N THR A 122 6.83 5.92 6.22
CA THR A 122 6.30 4.56 6.07
C THR A 122 5.71 4.33 4.67
N MET A 123 4.99 5.30 4.11
CA MET A 123 4.45 5.22 2.74
C MET A 123 5.55 5.24 1.67
N CYS A 124 6.63 5.99 1.90
CA CYS A 124 7.73 6.16 0.94
C CYS A 124 8.75 5.02 0.99
N GLN A 125 8.79 4.21 2.05
CA GLN A 125 9.66 3.04 2.13
C GLN A 125 9.34 2.04 0.99
N LEU A 126 10.33 1.65 0.19
CA LEU A 126 10.14 0.65 -0.86
C LEU A 126 9.98 -0.76 -0.29
N ASN A 127 9.13 -1.57 -0.91
CA ASN A 127 8.95 -2.99 -0.58
C ASN A 127 10.04 -3.90 -1.18
N SER A 128 11.27 -3.40 -1.30
CA SER A 128 12.41 -4.10 -1.94
C SER A 128 12.82 -5.42 -1.26
N VAL A 129 12.23 -5.72 -0.10
CA VAL A 129 12.35 -7.01 0.59
C VAL A 129 11.59 -8.13 -0.14
N GLY A 130 10.55 -7.82 -0.93
CA GLY A 130 9.67 -8.79 -1.60
C GLY A 130 10.44 -9.85 -2.41
N PRO A 131 11.34 -9.48 -3.33
CA PRO A 131 12.14 -10.44 -4.11
C PRO A 131 13.07 -11.30 -3.28
N LYS A 132 13.53 -10.80 -2.12
CA LYS A 132 14.39 -11.57 -1.20
C LYS A 132 13.56 -12.63 -0.50
N VAL A 133 12.39 -12.26 0.00
CA VAL A 133 11.45 -13.16 0.69
C VAL A 133 10.87 -14.19 -0.28
N ALA A 134 10.62 -13.81 -1.54
CA ALA A 134 10.14 -14.72 -2.58
C ALA A 134 11.10 -15.90 -2.87
N ARG A 135 12.39 -15.76 -2.55
CA ARG A 135 13.39 -16.82 -2.73
C ARG A 135 13.50 -17.76 -1.52
N ILE A 136 12.83 -17.46 -0.42
CA ILE A 136 12.86 -18.29 0.78
C ILE A 136 11.94 -19.48 0.57
N ASP A 137 12.49 -20.68 0.73
CA ASP A 137 11.72 -21.91 0.71
C ASP A 137 10.68 -21.89 1.84
N GLY A 138 9.42 -22.22 1.51
CA GLY A 138 8.30 -22.17 2.45
C GLY A 138 7.51 -20.87 2.45
N VAL A 139 7.96 -19.82 1.75
CA VAL A 139 7.09 -18.68 1.47
C VAL A 139 6.13 -19.06 0.35
N ASN A 140 4.87 -19.32 0.73
CA ASN A 140 3.87 -19.85 -0.19
C ASN A 140 3.10 -18.75 -0.94
N ALA A 141 2.79 -17.63 -0.29
CA ALA A 141 2.09 -16.50 -0.89
C ALA A 141 2.67 -15.17 -0.43
N ILE A 142 2.60 -14.16 -1.30
CA ILE A 142 2.95 -12.77 -0.99
C ILE A 142 1.87 -11.87 -1.59
N THR A 143 1.48 -10.84 -0.84
CA THR A 143 0.69 -9.71 -1.32
C THR A 143 1.15 -8.46 -0.60
N ASP A 144 0.84 -7.28 -1.14
CA ASP A 144 0.96 -6.03 -0.39
C ASP A 144 -0.38 -5.62 0.24
N VAL A 145 -0.31 -4.72 1.22
CA VAL A 145 -1.50 -4.21 1.92
C VAL A 145 -1.68 -2.75 1.55
N THR A 146 -2.73 -2.47 0.78
CA THR A 146 -3.04 -1.14 0.23
C THR A 146 -4.45 -0.67 0.65
N GLY A 147 -5.24 -0.11 -0.28
CA GLY A 147 -6.50 0.59 0.00
C GLY A 147 -7.62 -0.27 0.61
N PHE A 148 -7.61 -1.58 0.38
CA PHE A 148 -8.58 -2.51 0.96
C PHE A 148 -8.29 -2.86 2.43
N GLY A 149 -7.15 -2.43 2.95
CA GLY A 149 -6.72 -2.72 4.31
C GLY A 149 -6.27 -4.18 4.49
N LEU A 150 -5.77 -4.48 5.69
CA LEU A 150 -5.21 -5.79 6.02
C LEU A 150 -6.23 -6.92 5.84
N ALA A 151 -7.46 -6.69 6.32
CA ALA A 151 -8.52 -7.68 6.26
C ALA A 151 -8.93 -8.01 4.83
N GLY A 152 -9.06 -7.01 3.95
CA GLY A 152 -9.42 -7.21 2.55
C GLY A 152 -8.37 -8.04 1.81
N HIS A 153 -7.10 -7.62 1.88
CA HIS A 153 -5.99 -8.33 1.22
C HIS A 153 -5.76 -9.73 1.78
N LEU A 154 -5.89 -9.93 3.10
CA LEU A 154 -5.79 -11.27 3.67
C LEU A 154 -6.96 -12.16 3.23
N LEU A 155 -8.17 -11.60 3.10
CA LEU A 155 -9.32 -12.35 2.61
C LEU A 155 -9.13 -12.78 1.16
N GLU A 156 -8.58 -11.92 0.28
CA GLU A 156 -8.21 -12.30 -1.08
C GLU A 156 -7.25 -13.49 -1.10
N VAL A 157 -6.24 -13.49 -0.23
CA VAL A 157 -5.31 -14.62 -0.07
C VAL A 157 -6.04 -15.89 0.37
N CYS A 158 -6.92 -15.77 1.38
CA CYS A 158 -7.70 -16.88 1.90
C CYS A 158 -8.62 -17.49 0.84
N ILE A 159 -9.36 -16.66 0.11
CA ILE A 159 -10.27 -17.08 -0.96
C ILE A 159 -9.48 -17.71 -2.10
N GLY A 160 -8.44 -17.03 -2.59
CA GLY A 160 -7.62 -17.51 -3.70
C GLY A 160 -6.91 -18.83 -3.42
N SER A 161 -6.61 -19.10 -2.14
CA SER A 161 -5.93 -20.33 -1.72
C SER A 161 -6.87 -21.39 -1.12
N ASN A 162 -8.17 -21.11 -1.03
CA ASN A 162 -9.16 -21.95 -0.35
C ASN A 162 -8.77 -22.34 1.09
N VAL A 163 -8.37 -21.34 1.89
CA VAL A 163 -7.99 -21.48 3.30
C VAL A 163 -8.70 -20.43 4.18
N ALA A 164 -8.51 -20.51 5.49
CA ALA A 164 -8.92 -19.48 6.44
C ALA A 164 -7.72 -19.01 7.28
N ALA A 165 -7.77 -17.76 7.74
CA ALA A 165 -6.73 -17.16 8.57
C ALA A 165 -7.26 -16.79 9.96
N THR A 166 -6.42 -16.99 10.98
CA THR A 166 -6.64 -16.46 12.33
C THR A 166 -5.54 -15.46 12.62
N ILE A 167 -5.93 -14.25 13.05
CA ILE A 167 -4.99 -13.20 13.43
C ILE A 167 -5.11 -12.95 14.93
N ASP A 168 -3.98 -12.93 15.62
CA ASP A 168 -3.89 -12.30 16.93
C ASP A 168 -3.86 -10.77 16.76
N TYR A 169 -4.96 -10.11 17.13
CA TYR A 169 -5.13 -8.68 16.95
C TYR A 169 -4.03 -7.86 17.64
N ASP A 170 -3.58 -8.29 18.82
CA ASP A 170 -2.62 -7.55 19.63
C ASP A 170 -1.19 -7.67 19.07
N SER A 171 -0.96 -8.64 18.18
CA SER A 171 0.30 -8.81 17.44
C SER A 171 0.41 -7.94 16.18
N ILE A 172 -0.67 -7.30 15.74
CA ILE A 172 -0.68 -6.51 14.50
C ILE A 172 0.16 -5.24 14.71
N PRO A 173 1.21 -4.98 13.91
CA PRO A 173 1.95 -3.75 14.03
C PRO A 173 1.09 -2.58 13.54
N VAL A 174 0.88 -1.60 14.41
CA VAL A 174 0.10 -0.38 14.11
C VAL A 174 0.97 0.85 14.32
N LEU A 175 0.77 1.88 13.50
CA LEU A 175 1.45 3.15 13.68
C LEU A 175 1.11 3.77 15.05
N PRO A 176 2.06 4.45 15.70
CA PRO A 176 1.79 5.10 16.98
C PRO A 176 0.67 6.14 16.87
N ASN A 177 -0.06 6.34 17.97
CA ASN A 177 -1.19 7.28 18.08
C ASN A 177 -2.40 6.99 17.19
N THR A 178 -2.44 5.87 16.45
CA THR A 178 -3.61 5.49 15.64
C THR A 178 -4.90 5.43 16.46
N VAL A 179 -4.87 4.80 17.65
CA VAL A 179 -6.05 4.74 18.55
C VAL A 179 -6.48 6.13 19.02
N LYS A 180 -5.53 7.01 19.33
CA LYS A 180 -5.82 8.41 19.71
C LYS A 180 -6.60 9.13 18.61
N TYR A 181 -6.15 9.02 17.36
CA TYR A 181 -6.82 9.68 16.23
C TYR A 181 -8.17 9.05 15.91
N LEU A 182 -8.31 7.72 16.04
CA LEU A 182 -9.61 7.05 15.94
C LEU A 182 -10.61 7.59 16.96
N ASN A 183 -10.20 7.73 18.23
CA ASN A 183 -11.05 8.29 19.28
C ASN A 183 -11.44 9.76 19.02
N GLN A 184 -10.69 10.47 18.18
CA GLN A 184 -11.03 11.83 17.70
C GLN A 184 -11.88 11.83 16.43
N GLY A 185 -12.38 10.67 15.99
CA GLY A 185 -13.21 10.51 14.80
C GLY A 185 -12.43 10.50 13.48
N CYS A 186 -11.11 10.27 13.50
CA CYS A 186 -10.29 10.23 12.29
C CYS A 186 -10.32 8.84 11.63
N SER A 187 -11.50 8.39 11.21
CA SER A 187 -11.65 7.13 10.46
C SER A 187 -11.79 7.41 8.95
N PRO A 188 -11.02 6.75 8.08
CA PRO A 188 -11.14 6.96 6.64
C PRO A 188 -12.46 6.39 6.12
N GLY A 189 -13.15 7.12 5.25
CA GLY A 189 -14.40 6.62 4.64
C GLY A 189 -14.24 5.31 3.84
N GLY A 190 -13.01 4.97 3.43
CA GLY A 190 -12.67 3.68 2.84
C GLY A 190 -12.85 2.50 3.81
N ALA A 191 -12.54 2.64 5.09
CA ALA A 191 -12.62 1.54 6.05
C ALA A 191 -14.04 0.99 6.21
N ARG A 192 -15.04 1.89 6.22
CA ARG A 192 -16.46 1.49 6.26
C ARG A 192 -16.86 0.71 5.00
N ARG A 193 -16.53 1.24 3.81
CA ARG A 193 -16.84 0.56 2.54
C ARG A 193 -16.16 -0.82 2.43
N ASN A 194 -14.92 -0.90 2.90
CA ASN A 194 -14.17 -2.15 2.96
C ASN A 194 -14.91 -3.16 3.88
N PHE A 195 -15.29 -2.75 5.10
CA PHE A 195 -16.03 -3.63 6.01
C PHE A 195 -17.41 -4.03 5.48
N GLU A 196 -18.12 -3.15 4.78
CA GLU A 196 -19.38 -3.48 4.10
C GLU A 196 -19.17 -4.54 3.00
N SER A 197 -18.01 -4.50 2.31
CA SER A 197 -17.69 -5.46 1.25
C SER A 197 -17.34 -6.86 1.76
N TYR A 198 -16.59 -6.98 2.86
CA TYR A 198 -16.06 -8.28 3.31
C TYR A 198 -16.47 -8.70 4.72
N GLY A 199 -17.21 -7.86 5.46
CA GLY A 199 -17.52 -8.09 6.88
C GLY A 199 -18.32 -9.35 7.17
N SER A 200 -19.04 -9.90 6.19
CA SER A 200 -19.73 -11.19 6.29
C SER A 200 -18.78 -12.40 6.33
N ASN A 201 -17.56 -12.24 5.84
CA ASN A 201 -16.52 -13.27 5.80
C ASN A 201 -15.58 -13.20 7.01
N ILE A 202 -15.84 -12.31 7.96
CA ILE A 202 -15.00 -12.08 9.14
C ILE A 202 -15.86 -12.26 10.38
N ASN A 203 -15.27 -12.85 11.43
CA ASN A 203 -15.91 -12.94 12.74
C ASN A 203 -16.32 -11.54 13.26
N LYS A 204 -17.31 -11.49 14.16
CA LYS A 204 -17.79 -10.21 14.72
C LYS A 204 -16.64 -9.43 15.37
N LEU A 205 -16.31 -8.28 14.77
CA LEU A 205 -15.31 -7.34 15.28
C LEU A 205 -15.97 -6.22 16.09
N SER A 206 -15.29 -5.73 17.13
CA SER A 206 -15.67 -4.48 17.82
C SER A 206 -15.44 -3.26 16.90
N PRO A 207 -16.13 -2.12 17.11
CA PRO A 207 -16.02 -0.96 16.22
C PRO A 207 -14.57 -0.47 15.98
N HIS A 208 -13.74 -0.47 17.02
CA HIS A 208 -12.33 -0.10 16.91
C HIS A 208 -11.53 -1.06 16.02
N ARG A 209 -11.89 -2.35 15.97
CA ARG A 209 -11.23 -3.37 15.14
C ARG A 209 -11.70 -3.34 13.68
N ARG A 210 -12.76 -2.57 13.36
CA ARG A 210 -13.30 -2.42 11.98
C ARG A 210 -12.71 -1.23 11.22
N SER A 211 -12.11 -0.27 11.93
CA SER A 211 -11.58 0.98 11.37
C SER A 211 -10.10 0.86 11.03
#